data_AF-A0A7S0APM9-F1
#
_entry.id   AF-A0A7S0APM9-F1
#
_cell.length_a   1.000
_cell.length_b   1.000
_cell.length_c   1.000
_cell.angle_alpha   90.00
_cell.angle_beta   90.00
_cell.angle_gamma   90.00
#
_symmetry.space_group_name_H-M   'P 1'
#
loop_
_entity.id
_entity.type
_entity.pdbx_description
1 polymer ?
#
loop_
_entity_poly.entity_id
_entity_poly.type
_entity_poly.pdbx_seq_one_letter_code
_entity_poly.pdbx_strand_id
1 'polypeptide(L)'
;RPSLPAALMAGSSNDCPPLTSSLLGQCGWAALRKDLRELMERQLADQESGQVPTLTENSRKRKFSEPPGENSASLEMTYRRSGTRNGLLSTRVWDGLQHDFCSERRSSWCPEWYLSLRKWLKNLDEPVRTGSLAGLVASTHFECVILVLIISNCVFTIYAANYVMDHPEGMNSWMLAADICFCVAFLFELVLRIVVHRLFFFCSGDWKWNCWDFLTVTSATGSILATNLAGRGIALQYFRALRILKVAKILRLVRVLRFSRELRLMLDCLMGCVMSIFWSMIMLLFILCLASMFSVQRLGSFLGDLANDNPSASDPDALEVLVSAFRSVHIGMLSLFMAASGGEDWGPYLTSMWVTGWVDGCAFLGFITLFNLAILNIVTSVFLDKVMMLAQPSTDELIQQKKKREMEEAKEIMRHFSRMDE
;
A
#
# COMPACT_ATOMS: atom_id res chain seq x y z
N ARG A 1 -16.67 -52.04 -56.89
CA ARG A 1 -17.34 -50.72 -57.09
C ARG A 1 -17.58 -50.12 -55.72
N PRO A 2 -17.34 -48.82 -55.56
CA PRO A 2 -16.16 -48.23 -54.88
C PRO A 2 -16.56 -47.63 -53.51
N SER A 3 -15.72 -47.06 -52.65
CA SER A 3 -14.40 -46.41 -52.77
C SER A 3 -13.76 -46.25 -51.37
N LEU A 4 -12.45 -46.48 -51.31
CA LEU A 4 -11.42 -46.02 -50.34
C LEU A 4 -11.47 -44.49 -50.03
N PRO A 5 -10.61 -43.92 -49.14
CA PRO A 5 -9.74 -44.49 -48.07
C PRO A 5 -9.77 -43.67 -46.73
N ALA A 6 -9.34 -44.12 -45.53
CA ALA A 6 -8.04 -44.63 -45.05
C ALA A 6 -6.89 -43.60 -45.25
N ALA A 7 -5.91 -43.31 -44.39
CA ALA A 7 -5.29 -43.89 -43.20
C ALA A 7 -4.37 -42.76 -42.61
N LEU A 8 -3.66 -42.85 -41.47
CA LEU A 8 -2.65 -43.86 -41.09
C LEU A 8 -2.19 -43.61 -39.64
N MET A 9 -2.21 -44.68 -38.84
CA MET A 9 -1.42 -44.88 -37.63
C MET A 9 -0.61 -46.17 -37.85
N ALA A 10 0.69 -46.09 -37.53
CA ALA A 10 1.60 -47.14 -37.10
C ALA A 10 1.85 -48.42 -37.95
N GLY A 11 3.15 -48.66 -38.24
CA GLY A 11 3.78 -49.93 -37.86
C GLY A 11 4.40 -50.81 -38.96
N SER A 12 5.74 -50.71 -39.09
CA SER A 12 6.71 -51.84 -39.15
C SER A 12 6.54 -52.94 -40.22
N SER A 13 7.48 -53.01 -41.18
CA SER A 13 8.64 -53.93 -41.15
C SER A 13 9.32 -54.11 -42.53
N ASN A 14 10.65 -53.97 -42.53
CA ASN A 14 11.66 -54.63 -43.37
C ASN A 14 11.61 -54.53 -44.90
N ASP A 15 12.57 -53.78 -45.45
CA ASP A 15 13.58 -54.32 -46.39
C ASP A 15 14.79 -53.38 -46.49
N CYS A 16 16.00 -53.96 -46.48
CA CYS A 16 17.32 -53.32 -46.63
C CYS A 16 18.27 -54.37 -47.26
N PRO A 17 19.42 -54.02 -47.88
CA PRO A 17 19.90 -52.77 -48.49
C PRO A 17 20.55 -53.04 -49.90
N PRO A 18 21.35 -52.13 -50.54
CA PRO A 18 22.70 -51.74 -50.09
C PRO A 18 23.06 -50.24 -50.19
N LEU A 19 24.20 -49.93 -49.57
CA LEU A 19 24.91 -48.66 -49.38
C LEU A 19 25.00 -47.70 -50.60
N THR A 20 24.96 -46.38 -50.35
CA THR A 20 26.17 -45.49 -50.29
C THR A 20 25.82 -44.01 -50.02
N SER A 21 26.80 -43.29 -49.44
CA SER A 21 26.92 -41.85 -49.15
C SER A 21 26.25 -41.36 -47.84
N SER A 22 26.97 -41.17 -46.72
CA SER A 22 28.11 -40.27 -46.38
C SER A 22 27.69 -38.83 -46.02
N LEU A 23 28.11 -38.42 -44.80
CA LEU A 23 28.38 -37.03 -44.36
C LEU A 23 27.22 -36.09 -43.97
N LEU A 24 26.35 -36.48 -43.03
CA LEU A 24 25.57 -35.46 -42.28
C LEU A 24 25.26 -35.75 -40.80
N GLY A 25 25.61 -36.92 -40.26
CA GLY A 25 25.25 -37.30 -38.89
C GLY A 25 26.24 -36.94 -37.78
N GLN A 26 27.53 -36.71 -38.08
CA GLN A 26 28.57 -36.60 -37.04
C GLN A 26 29.04 -35.16 -36.74
N CYS A 27 28.88 -34.20 -37.65
CA CYS A 27 29.38 -32.82 -37.43
C CYS A 27 28.47 -31.95 -36.56
N GLY A 28 27.15 -32.18 -36.55
CA GLY A 28 26.21 -31.37 -35.76
C GLY A 28 26.37 -31.58 -34.25
N TRP A 29 26.61 -32.82 -33.83
CA TRP A 29 26.75 -33.17 -32.41
C TRP A 29 28.12 -32.77 -31.83
N ALA A 30 29.17 -32.74 -32.64
CA ALA A 30 30.49 -32.25 -32.23
C ALA A 30 30.51 -30.72 -32.05
N ALA A 31 29.81 -29.98 -32.92
CA ALA A 31 29.66 -28.53 -32.81
C ALA A 31 28.87 -28.13 -31.56
N LEU A 32 27.75 -28.82 -31.29
CA LEU A 32 26.93 -28.58 -30.10
C LEU A 32 27.68 -28.89 -28.79
N ARG A 33 28.50 -29.95 -28.76
CA ARG A 33 29.37 -30.28 -27.61
C ARG A 33 30.45 -29.23 -27.37
N LYS A 34 30.94 -28.57 -28.43
CA LYS A 34 31.99 -27.55 -28.34
C LYS A 34 31.43 -26.23 -27.80
N ASP A 35 30.26 -25.81 -28.30
CA ASP A 35 29.55 -24.62 -27.81
C ASP A 35 29.13 -24.75 -26.35
N LEU A 36 28.65 -25.93 -25.92
CA LEU A 36 28.31 -26.19 -24.51
C LEU A 36 29.53 -26.19 -23.59
N ARG A 37 30.69 -26.65 -24.08
CA ARG A 37 31.95 -26.64 -23.31
C ARG A 37 32.51 -25.23 -23.15
N GLU A 38 32.47 -24.41 -24.21
CA GLU A 38 32.87 -23.00 -24.16
C GLU A 38 31.95 -22.16 -23.26
N LEU A 39 30.65 -22.44 -23.23
CA LEU A 39 29.72 -21.82 -22.29
C LEU A 39 30.01 -22.20 -20.83
N MET A 40 30.43 -23.45 -20.59
CA MET A 40 30.75 -23.94 -19.25
C MET A 40 32.09 -23.39 -18.73
N GLU A 41 33.10 -23.26 -19.59
CA GLU A 41 34.38 -22.62 -19.24
C GLU A 41 34.21 -21.13 -18.93
N ARG A 42 33.30 -20.43 -19.63
CA ARG A 42 32.95 -19.03 -19.30
C ARG A 42 32.25 -18.89 -17.94
N GLN A 43 31.38 -19.84 -17.58
CA GLN A 43 30.69 -19.83 -16.28
C GLN A 43 31.62 -20.20 -15.11
N LEU A 44 32.60 -21.08 -15.33
CA LEU A 44 33.63 -21.43 -14.36
C LEU A 44 34.63 -20.28 -14.13
N ALA A 45 34.99 -19.55 -15.19
CA ALA A 45 35.84 -18.36 -15.08
C ALA A 45 35.18 -17.22 -14.27
N ASP A 46 33.85 -17.07 -14.34
CA ASP A 46 33.12 -16.12 -13.50
C ASP A 46 33.08 -16.54 -12.02
N GLN A 47 33.17 -17.83 -11.72
CA GLN A 47 33.18 -18.36 -10.34
C GLN A 47 34.52 -18.14 -9.60
N GLU A 48 35.65 -18.12 -10.31
CA GLU A 48 36.98 -17.83 -9.72
C GLU A 48 37.22 -16.34 -9.43
N SER A 49 36.37 -15.44 -9.95
CA SER A 49 36.46 -13.99 -9.71
C SER A 49 35.82 -13.52 -8.39
N GLY A 50 35.28 -14.45 -7.59
CA GLY A 50 34.67 -14.18 -6.29
C GLY A 50 35.69 -13.88 -5.18
N GLN A 51 36.49 -12.82 -5.32
CA GLN A 51 37.25 -12.24 -4.21
C GLN A 51 36.81 -10.80 -3.93
N VAL A 52 36.31 -10.61 -2.71
CA VAL A 52 35.98 -9.33 -2.07
C VAL A 52 37.19 -8.38 -2.12
N PRO A 53 37.09 -7.16 -2.67
CA PRO A 53 38.13 -6.16 -2.47
C PRO A 53 37.82 -5.36 -1.20
N THR A 54 38.58 -5.67 -0.16
CA THR A 54 38.85 -4.78 0.97
C THR A 54 39.51 -3.50 0.49
N LEU A 55 39.03 -2.36 0.99
CA LEU A 55 39.64 -1.04 0.84
C LEU A 55 41.09 -1.06 1.35
N THR A 56 42.06 -0.89 0.47
CA THR A 56 43.33 -0.22 0.84
C THR A 56 43.87 0.61 -0.32
N GLU A 57 43.96 1.88 0.00
CA GLU A 57 44.74 2.99 -0.52
C GLU A 57 46.14 2.61 -1.04
N ASN A 58 46.63 3.41 -2.00
CA ASN A 58 47.94 3.40 -2.67
C ASN A 58 48.15 2.45 -3.85
N SER A 59 48.00 3.00 -5.07
CA SER A 59 49.10 3.03 -6.04
C SER A 59 48.83 3.98 -7.20
N ARG A 60 49.53 5.11 -7.12
CA ARG A 60 49.75 6.11 -8.17
C ARG A 60 50.41 5.49 -9.41
N LYS A 61 50.05 6.05 -10.57
CA LYS A 61 50.83 6.19 -11.81
C LYS A 61 51.04 4.92 -12.64
N ARG A 62 50.37 4.89 -13.80
CA ARG A 62 51.02 4.74 -15.12
C ARG A 62 50.18 5.44 -16.21
N LYS A 63 50.71 6.57 -16.69
CA LYS A 63 50.56 7.12 -18.07
C LYS A 63 50.99 6.01 -19.07
N PHE A 64 50.59 5.88 -20.31
CA PHE A 64 50.23 6.76 -21.45
C PHE A 64 49.69 5.75 -22.51
N SER A 65 48.68 5.98 -23.34
CA SER A 65 48.77 6.72 -24.60
C SER A 65 47.41 6.68 -25.34
N GLU A 66 46.88 7.84 -25.73
CA GLU A 66 45.80 7.98 -26.70
C GLU A 66 46.34 7.96 -28.15
N PRO A 67 45.50 7.56 -29.12
CA PRO A 67 45.41 8.28 -30.39
C PRO A 67 43.94 8.70 -30.68
N PRO A 68 43.71 9.58 -31.68
CA PRO A 68 42.84 10.73 -31.50
C PRO A 68 41.43 10.59 -32.09
N GLY A 69 40.51 11.33 -31.47
CA GLY A 69 39.65 12.25 -32.22
C GLY A 69 38.39 11.71 -32.88
N GLU A 70 37.39 11.29 -32.08
CA GLU A 70 35.98 11.34 -32.49
C GLU A 70 35.06 11.59 -31.28
N ASN A 71 34.55 12.83 -31.20
CA ASN A 71 33.42 13.35 -30.41
C ASN A 71 32.92 12.51 -29.20
N SER A 72 33.61 12.65 -28.07
CA SER A 72 33.27 12.11 -26.76
C SER A 72 32.18 12.88 -25.99
N ALA A 73 31.36 13.71 -26.65
CA ALA A 73 30.20 14.35 -26.01
C ALA A 73 28.89 13.54 -26.15
N SER A 74 28.88 12.52 -27.00
CA SER A 74 27.68 11.74 -27.35
C SER A 74 27.53 10.43 -26.56
N LEU A 75 28.60 9.93 -25.95
CA LEU A 75 28.64 8.61 -25.29
C LEU A 75 28.56 8.68 -23.75
N GLU A 76 28.86 9.80 -23.12
CA GLU A 76 28.67 9.95 -21.66
C GLU A 76 27.20 10.16 -21.27
N MET A 77 26.34 10.63 -22.19
CA MET A 77 24.91 10.81 -21.91
C MET A 77 24.12 9.48 -21.91
N THR A 78 24.65 8.43 -22.51
CA THR A 78 24.01 7.11 -22.60
C THR A 78 24.30 6.22 -21.40
N TYR A 79 25.38 6.46 -20.65
CA TYR A 79 25.75 5.63 -19.49
C TYR A 79 25.10 6.07 -18.18
N ARG A 80 24.71 7.35 -18.05
CA ARG A 80 24.03 7.85 -16.83
C ARG A 80 22.54 7.48 -16.73
N ARG A 81 21.98 6.81 -17.75
CA ARG A 81 20.56 6.43 -17.84
C ARG A 81 20.27 4.94 -17.54
N SER A 82 21.28 4.16 -17.14
CA SER A 82 21.14 2.73 -16.82
C SER A 82 20.91 2.41 -15.33
N GLY A 83 20.90 3.42 -14.45
CA GLY A 83 20.58 3.25 -13.01
C GLY A 83 19.10 3.00 -12.69
N THR A 84 18.21 3.09 -13.68
CA THR A 84 16.74 2.96 -13.50
C THR A 84 16.16 1.66 -14.02
N ARG A 85 16.98 0.76 -14.60
CA ARG A 85 16.47 -0.49 -15.20
C ARG A 85 16.36 -1.68 -14.24
N ASN A 86 17.06 -1.66 -13.10
CA ASN A 86 16.97 -2.74 -12.11
C ASN A 86 15.79 -2.58 -11.12
N GLY A 87 15.16 -1.40 -11.07
CA GLY A 87 13.92 -1.19 -10.29
C GLY A 87 12.64 -1.64 -11.02
N LEU A 88 12.69 -1.79 -12.35
CA LEU A 88 11.53 -2.08 -13.20
C LEU A 88 11.26 -3.58 -13.39
N LEU A 89 12.26 -4.45 -13.16
CA LEU A 89 12.04 -5.90 -13.11
C LEU A 89 11.48 -6.34 -11.75
N SER A 90 11.86 -5.68 -10.66
CA SER A 90 11.32 -5.96 -9.32
C SER A 90 9.82 -5.64 -9.26
N THR A 91 9.39 -4.48 -9.75
CA THR A 91 7.96 -4.11 -9.72
C THR A 91 7.07 -5.00 -10.61
N ARG A 92 7.56 -5.49 -11.76
CA ARG A 92 6.76 -6.37 -12.64
C ARG A 92 6.49 -7.76 -12.04
N VAL A 93 7.40 -8.26 -11.20
CA VAL A 93 7.23 -9.56 -10.53
C VAL A 93 6.33 -9.42 -9.29
N TRP A 94 6.47 -8.31 -8.55
CA TRP A 94 5.56 -7.98 -7.44
C TRP A 94 4.13 -7.69 -7.92
N ASP A 95 3.96 -7.06 -9.08
CA ASP A 95 2.64 -6.91 -9.73
C ASP A 95 2.04 -8.26 -10.14
N GLY A 96 2.85 -9.27 -10.49
CA GLY A 96 2.38 -10.63 -10.79
C GLY A 96 1.92 -11.40 -9.54
N LEU A 97 2.74 -11.39 -8.49
CA LEU A 97 2.46 -12.12 -7.24
C LEU A 97 1.34 -11.48 -6.40
N GLN A 98 1.24 -10.15 -6.38
CA GLN A 98 0.13 -9.43 -5.73
C GLN A 98 -1.19 -9.63 -6.51
N HIS A 99 -1.11 -9.83 -7.83
CA HIS A 99 -2.28 -10.05 -8.67
C HIS A 99 -2.83 -11.48 -8.51
N ASP A 100 -1.99 -12.48 -8.32
CA ASP A 100 -2.45 -13.87 -8.15
C ASP A 100 -3.14 -14.11 -6.79
N PHE A 101 -2.63 -13.56 -5.69
CA PHE A 101 -3.28 -13.73 -4.36
C PHE A 101 -4.59 -12.94 -4.18
N CYS A 102 -4.78 -11.83 -4.90
CA CYS A 102 -6.02 -11.03 -4.87
C CYS A 102 -7.05 -11.41 -5.95
N SER A 103 -6.64 -12.18 -6.96
CA SER A 103 -7.47 -12.60 -8.10
C SER A 103 -8.49 -13.68 -7.71
N GLU A 104 -8.11 -14.63 -6.85
CA GLU A 104 -8.92 -15.84 -6.61
C GLU A 104 -10.28 -15.57 -5.93
N ARG A 105 -10.46 -14.43 -5.24
CA ARG A 105 -11.68 -14.14 -4.46
C ARG A 105 -12.57 -13.01 -5.03
N ARG A 106 -12.17 -12.37 -6.14
CA ARG A 106 -12.84 -11.14 -6.64
C ARG A 106 -13.57 -11.30 -8.00
N SER A 107 -13.59 -12.49 -8.59
CA SER A 107 -13.99 -12.69 -10.00
C SER A 107 -15.47 -12.96 -10.27
N SER A 108 -16.33 -13.22 -9.28
CA SER A 108 -17.71 -13.64 -9.57
C SER A 108 -18.74 -12.51 -9.77
N TRP A 109 -18.41 -11.25 -9.45
CA TRP A 109 -19.39 -10.14 -9.46
C TRP A 109 -18.99 -8.94 -10.35
N CYS A 110 -17.81 -8.95 -10.98
CA CYS A 110 -17.37 -7.84 -11.83
C CYS A 110 -17.65 -8.13 -13.31
N PRO A 111 -18.43 -7.28 -14.01
CA PRO A 111 -18.64 -7.41 -15.45
C PRO A 111 -17.32 -7.38 -16.23
N GLU A 112 -17.18 -8.26 -17.23
CA GLU A 112 -16.02 -8.37 -18.13
C GLU A 112 -15.61 -7.02 -18.76
N TRP A 113 -16.58 -6.17 -19.11
CA TRP A 113 -16.33 -4.85 -19.67
C TRP A 113 -15.62 -3.91 -18.67
N TYR A 114 -15.91 -4.03 -17.37
CA TYR A 114 -15.28 -3.21 -16.33
C TYR A 114 -13.84 -3.62 -16.10
N LEU A 115 -13.56 -4.93 -16.09
CA LEU A 115 -12.20 -5.45 -16.00
C LEU A 115 -11.37 -5.09 -17.23
N SER A 116 -11.96 -5.19 -18.42
CA SER A 116 -11.34 -4.80 -19.69
C SER A 116 -11.06 -3.29 -19.75
N LEU A 117 -12.01 -2.45 -19.34
CA LEU A 117 -11.84 -1.01 -19.26
C LEU A 117 -10.76 -0.62 -18.24
N ARG A 118 -10.74 -1.27 -17.08
CA ARG A 118 -9.73 -1.02 -16.03
C ARG A 118 -8.32 -1.44 -16.48
N LYS A 119 -8.18 -2.57 -17.18
CA LYS A 119 -6.92 -3.00 -17.78
C LYS A 119 -6.46 -2.05 -18.88
N TRP A 120 -7.37 -1.62 -19.75
CA TRP A 120 -7.10 -0.63 -20.78
C TRP A 120 -6.64 0.70 -20.17
N LEU A 121 -7.35 1.22 -19.16
CA LEU A 121 -7.00 2.46 -18.47
C LEU A 121 -5.62 2.39 -17.80
N LYS A 122 -5.28 1.24 -17.20
CA LYS A 122 -3.97 1.01 -16.58
C LYS A 122 -2.82 0.92 -17.59
N ASN A 123 -3.10 0.47 -18.81
CA ASN A 123 -2.11 0.32 -19.88
C ASN A 123 -1.96 1.59 -20.74
N LEU A 124 -2.62 2.69 -20.37
CA LEU A 124 -2.42 3.99 -21.01
C LEU A 124 -1.06 4.56 -20.60
N ASP A 125 -0.03 4.30 -21.41
CA ASP A 125 1.28 4.92 -21.26
C ASP A 125 1.22 6.41 -21.65
N GLU A 126 1.72 7.27 -20.78
CA GLU A 126 1.79 8.71 -21.06
C GLU A 126 2.82 8.99 -22.17
N PRO A 127 2.44 9.66 -23.28
CA PRO A 127 3.39 9.98 -24.34
C PRO A 127 4.45 10.96 -23.81
N VAL A 128 5.72 10.72 -24.15
CA VAL A 128 6.86 11.57 -23.74
C VAL A 128 6.64 12.99 -24.25
N ARG A 129 6.41 13.93 -23.35
CA ARG A 129 6.17 15.34 -23.72
C ARG A 129 7.48 16.08 -23.81
N THR A 130 7.74 16.68 -24.97
CA THR A 130 8.89 17.54 -25.21
C THR A 130 8.45 18.99 -25.12
N GLY A 131 8.97 19.71 -24.13
CA GLY A 131 8.70 21.15 -23.94
C GLY A 131 9.39 21.70 -22.70
N SER A 132 9.69 23.00 -22.70
CA SER A 132 10.37 23.67 -21.57
C SER A 132 9.55 23.57 -20.27
N LEU A 133 8.22 23.67 -20.35
CA LEU A 133 7.31 23.51 -19.20
C LEU A 133 7.30 22.07 -18.66
N ALA A 134 7.34 21.06 -19.54
CA ALA A 134 7.41 19.67 -19.12
C ALA A 134 8.77 19.37 -18.45
N GLY A 135 9.86 19.94 -18.99
CA GLY A 135 11.19 19.86 -18.36
C GLY A 135 11.27 20.56 -17.01
N LEU A 136 10.56 21.68 -16.82
CA LEU A 136 10.48 22.38 -15.54
C LEU A 136 9.72 21.56 -14.49
N VAL A 137 8.52 21.05 -14.82
CA VAL A 137 7.69 20.26 -13.89
C VAL A 137 8.35 18.94 -13.51
N ALA A 138 9.07 18.31 -14.45
CA ALA A 138 9.81 17.08 -14.20
C ALA A 138 11.19 17.31 -13.53
N SER A 139 11.58 18.56 -13.27
CA SER A 139 12.87 18.86 -12.65
C SER A 139 12.89 18.52 -11.17
N THR A 140 13.95 17.86 -10.71
CA THR A 140 14.18 17.58 -9.28
C THR A 140 14.20 18.87 -8.45
N HIS A 141 14.70 19.97 -9.01
CA HIS A 141 14.70 21.27 -8.31
C HIS A 141 13.27 21.77 -8.05
N PHE A 142 12.37 21.63 -9.02
CA PHE A 142 10.97 22.00 -8.86
C PHE A 142 10.31 21.13 -7.77
N GLU A 143 10.54 19.82 -7.80
CA GLU A 143 10.04 18.92 -6.76
C GLU A 143 10.56 19.28 -5.36
N CYS A 144 11.85 19.59 -5.21
CA CYS A 144 12.43 20.05 -3.95
C CYS A 144 11.78 21.36 -3.45
N VAL A 145 11.55 22.33 -4.34
CA VAL A 145 10.89 23.60 -3.99
C VAL A 145 9.47 23.34 -3.49
N ILE A 146 8.69 22.51 -4.19
CA ILE A 146 7.34 22.15 -3.77
C ILE A 146 7.36 21.40 -2.42
N LEU A 147 8.32 20.50 -2.21
CA LEU A 147 8.46 19.79 -0.93
C LEU A 147 8.72 20.77 0.23
N VAL A 148 9.66 21.71 0.04
CA VAL A 148 9.95 22.77 1.03
C VAL A 148 8.71 23.63 1.29
N LEU A 149 7.97 23.99 0.23
CA LEU A 149 6.72 24.75 0.34
C LEU A 149 5.66 24.02 1.17
N ILE A 150 5.52 22.69 0.97
CA ILE A 150 4.58 21.88 1.75
C ILE A 150 5.02 21.83 3.20
N ILE A 151 6.28 21.51 3.49
CA ILE A 151 6.80 21.45 4.86
C ILE A 151 6.62 22.80 5.57
N SER A 152 6.92 23.91 4.90
CA SER A 152 6.68 25.26 5.41
C SER A 152 5.20 25.51 5.70
N ASN A 153 4.30 25.09 4.81
CA ASN A 153 2.86 25.19 5.03
C ASN A 153 2.39 24.33 6.21
N CYS A 154 2.97 23.14 6.42
CA CYS A 154 2.69 22.28 7.57
C CYS A 154 3.05 22.99 8.88
N VAL A 155 4.28 23.49 8.99
CA VAL A 155 4.78 24.21 10.18
C VAL A 155 3.92 25.44 10.45
N PHE A 156 3.60 26.22 9.42
CA PHE A 156 2.72 27.37 9.53
C PHE A 156 1.30 26.98 10.00
N THR A 157 0.75 25.87 9.49
CA THR A 157 -0.59 25.40 9.88
C THR A 157 -0.62 24.96 11.35
N ILE A 158 0.43 24.32 11.84
CA ILE A 158 0.58 23.95 13.26
C ILE A 158 0.68 25.22 14.13
N TYR A 159 1.53 26.16 13.73
CA TYR A 159 1.66 27.45 14.44
C TYR A 159 0.32 28.20 14.49
N ALA A 160 -0.39 28.27 13.36
CA ALA A 160 -1.68 28.95 13.29
C ALA A 160 -2.75 28.26 14.14
N ALA A 161 -2.73 26.93 14.24
CA ALA A 161 -3.65 26.17 15.10
C ALA A 161 -3.43 26.50 16.58
N ASN A 162 -2.17 26.55 17.03
CA ASN A 162 -1.84 26.92 18.41
C ASN A 162 -2.17 28.38 18.71
N TYR A 163 -1.85 29.30 17.79
CA TYR A 163 -2.11 30.73 17.97
C TYR A 163 -3.59 31.05 18.20
N VAL A 164 -4.50 30.36 17.49
CA VAL A 164 -5.96 30.56 17.62
C VAL A 164 -6.49 30.08 18.96
N MET A 165 -5.80 29.15 19.66
CA MET A 165 -6.17 28.76 21.01
C MET A 165 -5.90 29.88 22.02
N ASP A 166 -4.78 30.59 21.86
CA ASP A 166 -4.42 31.72 22.73
C ASP A 166 -5.16 33.02 22.35
N HIS A 167 -5.60 33.14 21.09
CA HIS A 167 -6.27 34.33 20.55
C HIS A 167 -7.60 33.95 19.88
N PRO A 168 -8.72 33.89 20.65
CA PRO A 168 -10.03 33.49 20.11
C PRO A 168 -10.59 34.48 19.09
N GLU A 169 -10.02 35.68 19.01
CA GLU A 169 -10.35 36.74 18.05
C GLU A 169 -9.99 36.35 16.60
N GLY A 170 -9.17 35.31 16.44
CA GLY A 170 -8.83 34.69 15.16
C GLY A 170 -7.42 35.01 14.68
N MET A 171 -7.15 34.70 13.42
CA MET A 171 -5.83 34.87 12.82
C MET A 171 -5.54 36.35 12.51
N ASN A 172 -4.30 36.78 12.77
CA ASN A 172 -3.81 38.10 12.37
C ASN A 172 -3.79 38.26 10.84
N SER A 173 -3.84 39.51 10.35
CA SER A 173 -3.85 39.81 8.91
C SER A 173 -2.66 39.23 8.16
N TRP A 174 -1.46 39.20 8.76
CA TRP A 174 -0.27 38.61 8.14
C TRP A 174 -0.38 37.08 7.99
N MET A 175 -1.03 36.41 8.94
CA MET A 175 -1.24 34.95 8.89
C MET A 175 -2.26 34.60 7.80
N LEU A 176 -3.30 35.42 7.64
CA LEU A 176 -4.24 35.28 6.54
C LEU A 176 -3.53 35.46 5.18
N ALA A 177 -2.67 36.47 5.07
CA ALA A 177 -1.87 36.71 3.87
C ALA A 177 -0.94 35.53 3.55
N ALA A 178 -0.30 34.94 4.58
CA ALA A 178 0.53 33.75 4.41
C ALA A 178 -0.27 32.53 3.91
N ASP A 179 -1.44 32.24 4.48
CA ASP A 179 -2.30 31.12 4.00
C ASP A 179 -2.77 31.33 2.56
N ILE A 180 -3.10 32.58 2.18
CA ILE A 180 -3.42 32.93 0.79
C ILE A 180 -2.21 32.71 -0.12
N CYS A 181 -1.01 33.11 0.31
CA CYS A 181 0.23 32.92 -0.44
C CYS A 181 0.49 31.43 -0.72
N PHE A 182 0.40 30.57 0.31
CA PHE A 182 0.51 29.12 0.13
C PHE A 182 -0.57 28.58 -0.81
N CYS A 183 -1.82 29.04 -0.69
CA CYS A 183 -2.91 28.63 -1.57
C CYS A 183 -2.62 28.97 -3.04
N VAL A 184 -2.13 30.19 -3.31
CA VAL A 184 -1.77 30.63 -4.66
C VAL A 184 -0.61 29.81 -5.20
N ALA A 185 0.41 29.55 -4.40
CA ALA A 185 1.56 28.74 -4.82
C ALA A 185 1.15 27.30 -5.18
N PHE A 186 0.28 26.67 -4.40
CA PHE A 186 -0.25 25.33 -4.72
C PHE A 186 -1.22 25.33 -5.91
N LEU A 187 -2.00 26.40 -6.08
CA LEU A 187 -2.84 26.56 -7.26
C LEU A 187 -1.98 26.65 -8.52
N PHE A 188 -0.91 27.44 -8.47
CA PHE A 188 0.03 27.57 -9.57
C PHE A 188 0.71 26.24 -9.91
N GLU A 189 1.19 25.50 -8.91
CA GLU A 189 1.71 24.14 -9.08
C GLU A 189 0.70 23.22 -9.78
N LEU A 190 -0.55 23.20 -9.29
CA LEU A 190 -1.61 22.36 -9.83
C LEU A 190 -1.93 22.72 -11.29
N VAL A 191 -2.02 24.00 -11.62
CA VAL A 191 -2.26 24.46 -12.99
C VAL A 191 -1.12 24.05 -13.91
N LEU A 192 0.14 24.22 -13.49
CA LEU A 192 1.30 23.76 -14.26
C LEU A 192 1.22 22.25 -14.54
N ARG A 193 0.91 21.43 -13.54
CA ARG A 193 0.74 19.98 -13.70
C ARG A 193 -0.41 19.64 -14.65
N ILE A 194 -1.55 20.32 -14.54
CA ILE A 194 -2.71 20.09 -15.44
C ILE A 194 -2.38 20.51 -16.88
N VAL A 195 -1.68 21.63 -17.09
CA VAL A 195 -1.27 22.07 -18.44
C VAL A 195 -0.27 21.07 -19.04
N VAL A 196 0.67 20.58 -18.24
CA VAL A 196 1.69 19.62 -18.67
C VAL A 196 1.10 18.24 -18.91
N HIS A 197 0.23 17.69 -18.05
CA HIS A 197 -0.33 16.34 -18.14
C HIS A 197 -1.71 16.27 -18.85
N ARG A 198 -2.41 17.39 -19.04
CA ARG A 198 -3.73 17.47 -19.70
C ARG A 198 -4.69 16.40 -19.15
N LEU A 199 -5.37 15.65 -20.03
CA LEU A 199 -6.32 14.59 -19.66
C LEU A 199 -5.64 13.39 -18.95
N PHE A 200 -4.33 13.17 -19.16
CA PHE A 200 -3.59 12.11 -18.46
C PHE A 200 -3.41 12.39 -16.97
N PHE A 201 -3.62 13.64 -16.51
CA PHE A 201 -3.59 13.97 -15.08
C PHE A 201 -4.55 13.10 -14.25
N PHE A 202 -5.71 12.76 -14.82
CA PHE A 202 -6.73 11.94 -14.16
C PHE A 202 -6.65 10.44 -14.50
N CYS A 203 -5.82 10.05 -15.48
CA CYS A 203 -5.72 8.66 -15.95
C CYS A 203 -4.35 8.01 -15.69
N SER A 204 -3.35 8.76 -15.20
CA SER A 204 -2.01 8.25 -14.88
C SER A 204 -2.03 7.22 -13.74
N GLY A 205 -0.97 6.41 -13.59
CA GLY A 205 -0.80 5.51 -12.44
C GLY A 205 -0.99 6.20 -11.08
N ASP A 206 -0.57 7.46 -10.98
CA ASP A 206 -0.68 8.31 -9.78
C ASP A 206 -1.97 9.16 -9.72
N TRP A 207 -3.01 8.81 -10.48
CA TRP A 207 -4.25 9.59 -10.57
C TRP A 207 -4.90 9.87 -9.20
N LYS A 208 -4.74 8.95 -8.23
CA LYS A 208 -5.26 9.12 -6.87
C LYS A 208 -4.62 10.32 -6.16
N TRP A 209 -3.30 10.46 -6.29
CA TRP A 209 -2.54 11.56 -5.69
C TRP A 209 -2.83 12.88 -6.40
N ASN A 210 -2.96 12.84 -7.73
CA ASN A 210 -3.36 14.00 -8.53
C ASN A 210 -4.78 14.48 -8.18
N CYS A 211 -5.72 13.54 -8.00
CA CYS A 211 -7.08 13.84 -7.55
C CYS A 211 -7.10 14.42 -6.13
N TRP A 212 -6.26 13.90 -5.23
CA TRP A 212 -6.09 14.44 -3.88
C TRP A 212 -5.57 15.89 -3.90
N ASP A 213 -4.57 16.19 -4.73
CA ASP A 213 -4.04 17.54 -4.90
C ASP A 213 -5.11 18.49 -5.43
N PHE A 214 -5.88 18.05 -6.42
CA PHE A 214 -6.99 18.80 -6.96
C PHE A 214 -8.05 19.11 -5.89
N LEU A 215 -8.47 18.10 -5.11
CA LEU A 215 -9.45 18.25 -4.02
C LEU A 215 -8.96 19.22 -2.93
N THR A 216 -7.68 19.14 -2.58
CA THR A 216 -7.09 19.97 -1.52
C THR A 216 -6.88 21.43 -1.96
N VAL A 217 -6.54 21.70 -3.24
CA VAL A 217 -6.50 23.09 -3.77
C VAL A 217 -7.91 23.67 -3.95
N THR A 218 -8.85 22.88 -4.46
CA THR A 218 -10.23 23.36 -4.72
C THR A 218 -10.97 23.67 -3.41
N SER A 219 -10.82 22.83 -2.39
CA SER A 219 -11.36 23.10 -1.04
C SER A 219 -10.74 24.35 -0.41
N ALA A 220 -9.44 24.58 -0.57
CA ALA A 220 -8.76 25.79 -0.13
C ALA A 220 -9.31 27.06 -0.80
N THR A 221 -9.40 27.03 -2.14
CA THR A 221 -9.88 28.15 -2.94
C THR A 221 -11.36 28.43 -2.66
N GLY A 222 -12.18 27.38 -2.54
CA GLY A 222 -13.59 27.49 -2.17
C GLY A 222 -13.81 28.11 -0.79
N SER A 223 -12.96 27.80 0.19
CA SER A 223 -13.00 28.40 1.52
C SER A 223 -12.74 29.91 1.49
N ILE A 224 -11.74 30.35 0.72
CA ILE A 224 -11.42 31.77 0.53
C ILE A 224 -12.58 32.48 -0.18
N LEU A 225 -13.08 31.89 -1.28
CA LEU A 225 -14.17 32.49 -2.07
C LEU A 225 -15.44 32.65 -1.22
N ALA A 226 -15.80 31.62 -0.47
CA ALA A 226 -16.98 31.65 0.38
C ALA A 226 -16.86 32.65 1.53
N THR A 227 -15.65 32.89 2.08
CA THR A 227 -15.41 33.97 3.06
C THR A 227 -15.62 35.36 2.45
N ASN A 228 -15.22 35.56 1.18
CA ASN A 228 -15.44 36.83 0.47
C ASN A 228 -16.91 37.05 0.10
N LEU A 229 -17.63 35.99 -0.28
CA LEU A 229 -19.06 36.05 -0.63
C LEU A 229 -19.94 36.21 0.60
N ALA A 230 -19.54 35.64 1.73
CA ALA A 230 -20.18 35.83 3.03
C ALA A 230 -20.28 37.31 3.42
N GLY A 231 -19.20 38.08 3.20
CA GLY A 231 -19.18 39.53 3.43
C GLY A 231 -20.13 40.33 2.52
N ARG A 232 -20.71 39.69 1.48
CA ARG A 232 -21.66 40.29 0.53
C ARG A 232 -23.11 39.86 0.76
N GLY A 233 -23.41 39.12 1.84
CA GLY A 233 -24.80 38.78 2.23
C GLY A 233 -25.46 37.61 1.48
N ILE A 234 -24.70 36.79 0.75
CA ILE A 234 -25.25 35.65 0.00
C ILE A 234 -25.33 34.40 0.90
N ALA A 235 -26.56 33.99 1.23
CA ALA A 235 -27.06 32.72 1.80
C ALA A 235 -26.27 32.01 2.93
N LEU A 236 -26.92 31.94 4.10
CA LEU A 236 -26.44 31.38 5.38
C LEU A 236 -26.19 29.86 5.42
N GLN A 237 -26.60 29.10 4.39
CA GLN A 237 -26.43 27.63 4.36
C GLN A 237 -25.00 27.18 4.04
N TYR A 238 -24.22 28.00 3.30
CA TYR A 238 -22.83 27.69 2.93
C TYR A 238 -21.85 27.79 4.13
N PHE A 239 -22.23 28.48 5.20
CA PHE A 239 -21.39 28.69 6.38
C PHE A 239 -21.15 27.42 7.21
N ARG A 240 -22.07 26.45 7.17
CA ARG A 240 -21.86 25.14 7.82
C ARG A 240 -20.83 24.30 7.07
N ALA A 241 -20.92 24.28 5.74
CA ALA A 241 -19.91 23.61 4.90
C ALA A 241 -18.53 24.27 5.02
N LEU A 242 -18.47 25.59 5.22
CA LEU A 242 -17.22 26.32 5.45
C LEU A 242 -16.45 25.86 6.69
N ARG A 243 -17.13 25.39 7.74
CA ARG A 243 -16.47 24.84 8.93
C ARG A 243 -15.73 23.54 8.62
N ILE A 244 -16.30 22.70 7.76
CA ILE A 244 -15.68 21.46 7.28
C ILE A 244 -14.49 21.77 6.37
N LEU A 245 -14.61 22.80 5.51
CA LEU A 245 -13.51 23.26 4.65
C LEU A 245 -12.30 23.82 5.44
N LYS A 246 -12.49 24.27 6.69
CA LYS A 246 -11.36 24.63 7.57
C LYS A 246 -10.55 23.40 7.97
N VAL A 247 -11.20 22.27 8.24
CA VAL A 247 -10.53 20.98 8.55
C VAL A 247 -9.81 20.44 7.31
N ALA A 248 -10.31 20.73 6.10
CA ALA A 248 -9.63 20.35 4.85
C ALA A 248 -8.22 20.94 4.70
N LYS A 249 -7.84 21.98 5.47
CA LYS A 249 -6.45 22.47 5.51
C LYS A 249 -5.47 21.42 6.05
N ILE A 250 -5.90 20.59 7.01
CA ILE A 250 -5.09 19.50 7.59
C ILE A 250 -4.83 18.42 6.53
N LEU A 251 -5.74 18.22 5.58
CA LEU A 251 -5.58 17.27 4.50
C LEU A 251 -4.40 17.61 3.57
N ARG A 252 -3.93 18.86 3.56
CA ARG A 252 -2.72 19.26 2.81
C ARG A 252 -1.46 18.56 3.34
N LEU A 253 -1.43 18.19 4.63
CA LEU A 253 -0.29 17.48 5.24
C LEU A 253 -0.04 16.13 4.55
N VAL A 254 -1.09 15.47 4.07
CA VAL A 254 -1.02 14.19 3.35
C VAL A 254 -0.21 14.30 2.06
N ARG A 255 -0.05 15.50 1.49
CA ARG A 255 0.78 15.73 0.30
C ARG A 255 2.26 15.40 0.51
N VAL A 256 2.78 15.50 1.74
CA VAL A 256 4.16 15.08 2.05
C VAL A 256 4.35 13.59 1.76
N LEU A 257 3.31 12.78 2.02
CA LEU A 257 3.37 11.33 1.87
C LEU A 257 3.62 10.92 0.41
N ARG A 258 3.19 11.74 -0.54
CA ARG A 258 3.41 11.47 -1.97
C ARG A 258 4.87 11.64 -2.40
N PHE A 259 5.73 12.31 -1.64
CA PHE A 259 7.14 12.52 -2.03
C PHE A 259 8.05 11.37 -1.59
N SER A 260 7.74 10.70 -0.48
CA SER A 260 8.53 9.56 0.01
C SER A 260 8.00 8.24 -0.52
N ARG A 261 8.82 7.53 -1.29
CA ARG A 261 8.48 6.19 -1.79
C ARG A 261 8.20 5.22 -0.64
N GLU A 262 9.04 5.25 0.39
CA GLU A 262 8.89 4.39 1.57
C GLU A 262 7.56 4.65 2.30
N LEU A 263 7.20 5.92 2.50
CA LEU A 263 5.92 6.25 3.13
C LEU A 263 4.72 5.83 2.26
N ARG A 264 4.80 5.99 0.94
CA ARG A 264 3.75 5.50 0.02
C ARG A 264 3.56 3.99 0.14
N LEU A 265 4.66 3.23 0.12
CA LEU A 265 4.62 1.77 0.27
C LEU A 265 4.01 1.36 1.62
N MET A 266 4.40 2.01 2.71
CA MET A 266 3.81 1.76 4.03
C MET A 266 2.31 2.06 4.06
N LEU A 267 1.86 3.16 3.45
CA LEU A 267 0.44 3.51 3.37
C LEU A 267 -0.34 2.55 2.49
N ASP A 268 0.22 2.11 1.37
CA ASP A 268 -0.42 1.11 0.51
C ASP A 268 -0.61 -0.21 1.26
N CYS A 269 0.38 -0.62 2.07
CA CYS A 269 0.23 -1.76 2.98
C CYS A 269 -0.87 -1.53 4.02
N LEU A 270 -0.94 -0.34 4.65
CA LEU A 270 -1.98 -0.01 5.61
C LEU A 270 -3.37 -0.06 4.98
N MET A 271 -3.54 0.57 3.81
CA MET A 271 -4.79 0.57 3.05
C MET A 271 -5.22 -0.83 2.62
N GLY A 272 -4.26 -1.74 2.38
CA GLY A 272 -4.53 -3.15 2.16
C GLY A 272 -5.22 -3.83 3.35
N CYS A 273 -4.84 -3.47 4.59
CA CYS A 273 -5.41 -4.01 5.82
C CYS A 273 -6.68 -3.27 6.29
N VAL A 274 -6.94 -2.04 5.83
CA VAL A 274 -8.10 -1.25 6.29
C VAL A 274 -9.42 -1.98 6.10
N MET A 275 -9.61 -2.71 5.00
CA MET A 275 -10.88 -3.41 4.75
C MET A 275 -11.12 -4.55 5.73
N SER A 276 -10.08 -5.32 6.10
CA SER A 276 -10.21 -6.40 7.08
C SER A 276 -10.41 -5.85 8.49
N ILE A 277 -9.68 -4.79 8.86
CA ILE A 277 -9.85 -4.08 10.14
C ILE A 277 -11.26 -3.49 10.23
N PHE A 278 -11.79 -2.92 9.14
CA PHE A 278 -13.14 -2.34 9.12
C PHE A 278 -14.23 -3.36 9.47
N TRP A 279 -14.22 -4.55 8.86
CA TRP A 279 -15.17 -5.61 9.19
C TRP A 279 -14.99 -6.14 10.61
N SER A 280 -13.74 -6.25 11.07
CA SER A 280 -13.44 -6.62 12.45
C SER A 280 -13.99 -5.60 13.45
N MET A 281 -13.85 -4.30 13.16
CA MET A 281 -14.43 -3.21 13.97
C MET A 281 -15.95 -3.23 13.98
N ILE A 282 -16.60 -3.55 12.85
CA ILE A 282 -18.06 -3.73 12.80
C ILE A 282 -18.49 -4.89 13.72
N MET A 283 -17.81 -6.03 13.67
CA MET A 283 -18.10 -7.17 14.54
C MET A 283 -17.90 -6.80 16.01
N LEU A 284 -16.83 -6.06 16.34
CA LEU A 284 -16.58 -5.57 17.69
C LEU A 284 -17.69 -4.63 18.17
N LEU A 285 -18.13 -3.69 17.32
CA LEU A 285 -19.23 -2.78 17.61
C LEU A 285 -20.54 -3.51 17.83
N PHE A 286 -20.79 -4.57 17.05
CA PHE A 286 -21.96 -5.42 17.22
C PHE A 286 -21.97 -6.14 18.58
N ILE A 287 -20.84 -6.72 18.99
CA ILE A 287 -20.69 -7.37 20.30
C ILE A 287 -20.88 -6.36 21.44
N LEU A 288 -20.29 -5.17 21.33
CA LEU A 288 -20.50 -4.08 22.29
C LEU A 288 -21.97 -3.67 22.41
N CYS A 289 -22.67 -3.58 21.28
CA CYS A 289 -24.09 -3.25 21.24
C CYS A 289 -24.92 -4.32 21.96
N LEU A 290 -24.69 -5.61 21.68
CA LEU A 290 -25.39 -6.71 22.34
C LEU A 290 -25.15 -6.72 23.85
N ALA A 291 -23.89 -6.59 24.28
CA ALA A 291 -23.52 -6.57 25.70
C ALA A 291 -24.13 -5.34 26.43
N SER A 292 -24.16 -4.19 25.77
CA SER A 292 -24.80 -3.00 26.32
C SER A 292 -26.32 -3.14 26.40
N MET A 293 -26.97 -3.68 25.36
CA MET A 293 -28.41 -3.90 25.39
C MET A 293 -28.80 -4.87 26.51
N PHE A 294 -28.02 -5.94 26.68
CA PHE A 294 -28.19 -6.87 27.80
C PHE A 294 -28.09 -6.13 29.14
N SER A 295 -27.00 -5.41 29.38
CA SER A 295 -26.76 -4.67 30.63
C SER A 295 -27.86 -3.65 30.96
N VAL A 296 -28.30 -2.88 29.96
CA VAL A 296 -29.37 -1.88 30.10
C VAL A 296 -30.71 -2.54 30.42
N GLN A 297 -31.04 -3.66 29.77
CA GLN A 297 -32.28 -4.41 30.06
C GLN A 297 -32.26 -4.97 31.48
N ARG A 298 -31.12 -5.50 31.93
CA ARG A 298 -30.96 -6.04 33.29
C ARG A 298 -31.08 -4.95 34.35
N LEU A 299 -30.44 -3.80 34.16
CA LEU A 299 -30.60 -2.63 35.02
C LEU A 299 -32.07 -2.15 35.05
N GLY A 300 -32.73 -2.10 33.89
CA GLY A 300 -34.13 -1.68 33.79
C GLY A 300 -35.08 -2.58 34.59
N SER A 301 -34.91 -3.90 34.49
CA SER A 301 -35.67 -4.86 35.29
C SER A 301 -35.41 -4.69 36.78
N PHE A 302 -34.14 -4.57 37.19
CA PHE A 302 -33.75 -4.40 38.59
C PHE A 302 -34.31 -3.12 39.24
N LEU A 303 -34.29 -2.00 38.51
CA LEU A 303 -34.92 -0.76 38.95
C LEU A 303 -36.44 -0.89 39.06
N GLY A 304 -37.06 -1.67 38.17
CA GLY A 304 -38.49 -1.97 38.23
C GLY A 304 -38.86 -2.78 39.48
N ASP A 305 -38.05 -3.77 39.82
CA ASP A 305 -38.25 -4.60 41.02
C ASP A 305 -38.06 -3.78 42.30
N LEU A 306 -37.03 -2.92 42.37
CA LEU A 306 -36.79 -2.00 43.50
C LEU A 306 -37.90 -0.96 43.69
N ALA A 307 -38.57 -0.55 42.62
CA ALA A 307 -39.71 0.37 42.73
C ALA A 307 -40.94 -0.31 43.36
N ASN A 308 -41.04 -1.64 43.24
CA ASN A 308 -42.16 -2.43 43.75
C ASN A 308 -41.91 -2.98 45.17
N ASP A 309 -40.68 -3.41 45.47
CA ASP A 309 -40.26 -3.94 46.77
C ASP A 309 -39.36 -2.94 47.51
N ASN A 310 -39.84 -2.38 48.63
CA ASN A 310 -39.22 -1.35 49.48
C ASN A 310 -37.71 -1.05 49.25
N PRO A 311 -37.33 0.21 48.97
CA PRO A 311 -36.02 0.64 48.41
C PRO A 311 -34.81 0.57 49.36
N SER A 312 -34.90 -0.15 50.48
CA SER A 312 -33.93 -0.07 51.59
C SER A 312 -32.86 -1.16 51.61
N ALA A 313 -32.82 -2.04 50.60
CA ALA A 313 -31.94 -3.21 50.57
C ALA A 313 -30.73 -3.10 49.61
N SER A 314 -30.54 -1.97 48.93
CA SER A 314 -29.48 -1.82 47.92
C SER A 314 -28.43 -0.78 48.29
N ASP A 315 -27.18 -1.09 47.98
CA ASP A 315 -26.04 -0.20 48.12
C ASP A 315 -26.20 1.01 47.18
N PRO A 316 -26.39 2.24 47.71
CA PRO A 316 -26.68 3.42 46.88
C PRO A 316 -25.52 3.79 45.95
N ASP A 317 -24.27 3.54 46.37
CA ASP A 317 -23.08 3.91 45.61
C ASP A 317 -22.92 3.01 44.38
N ALA A 318 -23.16 1.70 44.55
CA ALA A 318 -23.18 0.73 43.45
C ALA A 318 -24.29 1.02 42.43
N LEU A 319 -25.46 1.47 42.91
CA LEU A 319 -26.58 1.83 42.05
C LEU A 319 -26.28 3.08 41.22
N GLU A 320 -25.62 4.09 41.79
CA GLU A 320 -25.23 5.31 41.08
C GLU A 320 -24.25 5.00 39.94
N VAL A 321 -23.23 4.16 40.20
CA VAL A 321 -22.28 3.71 39.18
C VAL A 321 -23.00 2.94 38.08
N LEU A 322 -23.86 1.98 38.43
CA LEU A 322 -24.59 1.17 37.45
C LEU A 322 -25.53 2.03 36.58
N VAL A 323 -26.24 2.98 37.18
CA VAL A 323 -27.14 3.89 36.45
C VAL A 323 -26.35 4.84 35.57
N SER A 324 -25.25 5.42 36.04
CA SER A 324 -24.41 6.31 35.25
C SER A 324 -23.86 5.61 33.99
N ALA A 325 -23.43 4.35 34.15
CA ALA A 325 -22.86 3.52 33.10
C ALA A 325 -23.89 2.98 32.10
N PHE A 326 -25.06 2.51 32.57
CA PHE A 326 -26.03 1.76 31.76
C PHE A 326 -27.38 2.48 31.61
N ARG A 327 -27.43 3.80 31.75
CA ARG A 327 -28.64 4.61 31.52
C ARG A 327 -29.20 4.46 30.11
N SER A 328 -28.34 4.25 29.12
CA SER A 328 -28.71 4.13 27.72
C SER A 328 -27.75 3.21 26.97
N VAL A 329 -28.18 2.65 25.84
CA VAL A 329 -27.35 1.70 25.07
C VAL A 329 -26.06 2.34 24.56
N HIS A 330 -26.08 3.59 24.10
CA HIS A 330 -24.86 4.24 23.61
C HIS A 330 -23.85 4.55 24.72
N ILE A 331 -24.34 4.98 25.90
CA ILE A 331 -23.49 5.20 27.08
C ILE A 331 -22.96 3.86 27.61
N GLY A 332 -23.78 2.81 27.63
CA GLY A 332 -23.37 1.46 28.03
C GLY A 332 -22.32 0.88 27.09
N MET A 333 -22.45 1.09 25.77
CA MET A 333 -21.41 0.70 24.80
C MET A 333 -20.09 1.42 25.08
N LEU A 334 -20.11 2.73 25.37
CA LEU A 334 -18.92 3.50 25.72
C LEU A 334 -18.32 3.02 27.05
N SER A 335 -19.13 2.79 28.06
CA SER A 335 -18.71 2.32 29.39
C SER A 335 -18.05 0.93 29.31
N LEU A 336 -18.66 0.01 28.55
CA LEU A 336 -18.09 -1.30 28.27
C LEU A 336 -16.78 -1.21 27.49
N PHE A 337 -16.70 -0.30 26.52
CA PHE A 337 -15.46 -0.06 25.79
C PHE A 337 -14.37 0.52 26.70
N MET A 338 -14.68 1.49 27.56
CA MET A 338 -13.73 2.07 28.53
C MET A 338 -13.24 1.02 29.53
N ALA A 339 -14.14 0.22 30.09
CA ALA A 339 -13.80 -0.86 31.00
C ALA A 339 -12.92 -1.95 30.33
N ALA A 340 -13.22 -2.29 29.08
CA ALA A 340 -12.49 -3.36 28.37
C ALA A 340 -11.15 -2.90 27.76
N SER A 341 -11.04 -1.62 27.37
CA SER A 341 -9.81 -1.06 26.79
C SER A 341 -8.81 -0.53 27.83
N GLY A 342 -9.17 -0.56 29.12
CA GLY A 342 -8.34 -0.03 30.22
C GLY A 342 -8.41 1.49 30.36
N GLY A 343 -9.49 2.11 29.89
CA GLY A 343 -9.79 3.53 30.12
C GLY A 343 -10.28 3.81 31.54
N GLU A 344 -11.19 2.98 32.04
CA GLU A 344 -11.63 2.97 33.44
C GLU A 344 -11.50 1.56 34.02
N ASP A 345 -11.33 1.48 35.35
CA ASP A 345 -11.23 0.19 36.03
C ASP A 345 -12.53 -0.59 35.88
N TRP A 346 -12.44 -1.85 35.41
CA TRP A 346 -13.60 -2.74 35.27
C TRP A 346 -14.15 -3.25 36.62
N GLY A 347 -13.39 -3.07 37.71
CA GLY A 347 -13.74 -3.53 39.06
C GLY A 347 -15.04 -2.92 39.59
N PRO A 348 -15.16 -1.57 39.65
CA PRO A 348 -16.40 -0.90 40.06
C PRO A 348 -17.63 -1.31 39.25
N TYR A 349 -17.48 -1.52 37.94
CA TYR A 349 -18.57 -2.00 37.09
C TYR A 349 -19.00 -3.42 37.44
N LEU A 350 -18.04 -4.31 37.73
CA LEU A 350 -18.31 -5.69 38.13
C LEU A 350 -18.99 -5.76 39.49
N THR A 351 -18.50 -5.02 40.49
CA THR A 351 -19.10 -5.01 41.84
C THR A 351 -20.51 -4.47 41.79
N SER A 352 -20.77 -3.45 40.97
CA SER A 352 -22.10 -2.89 40.76
C SER A 352 -23.03 -3.86 40.02
N MET A 353 -22.53 -4.61 39.04
CA MET A 353 -23.27 -5.65 38.33
C MET A 353 -23.69 -6.83 39.23
N TRP A 354 -22.87 -7.19 40.21
CA TRP A 354 -23.20 -8.27 41.15
C TRP A 354 -24.41 -7.97 42.03
N VAL A 355 -24.73 -6.69 42.26
CA VAL A 355 -25.92 -6.27 43.00
C VAL A 355 -27.21 -6.67 42.26
N THR A 356 -27.18 -6.62 40.92
CA THR A 356 -28.29 -7.06 40.05
C THR A 356 -28.44 -8.58 40.02
N GLY A 357 -27.32 -9.30 40.16
CA GLY A 357 -27.28 -10.75 40.24
C GLY A 357 -25.94 -11.35 39.81
N TRP A 358 -25.65 -12.56 40.29
CA TRP A 358 -24.39 -13.25 39.98
C TRP A 358 -24.23 -13.55 38.48
N VAL A 359 -25.33 -13.83 37.78
CA VAL A 359 -25.34 -14.09 36.33
C VAL A 359 -24.87 -12.86 35.55
N ASP A 360 -25.27 -11.66 35.97
CA ASP A 360 -24.94 -10.41 35.30
C ASP A 360 -23.45 -10.07 35.43
N GLY A 361 -22.89 -10.24 36.63
CA GLY A 361 -21.45 -10.09 36.84
C GLY A 361 -20.61 -11.14 36.09
N CYS A 362 -21.07 -12.40 36.02
CA CYS A 362 -20.41 -13.44 35.21
C CYS A 362 -20.47 -13.11 33.71
N ALA A 363 -21.61 -12.61 33.22
CA ALA A 363 -21.76 -12.19 31.83
C ALA A 363 -20.84 -11.01 31.50
N PHE A 364 -20.71 -10.04 32.40
CA PHE A 364 -19.78 -8.91 32.27
C PHE A 364 -18.32 -9.37 32.21
N LEU A 365 -17.88 -10.26 33.12
CA LEU A 365 -16.54 -10.85 33.09
C LEU A 365 -16.28 -11.64 31.79
N GLY A 366 -17.27 -12.43 31.36
CA GLY A 366 -17.23 -13.15 30.08
C GLY A 366 -17.06 -12.19 28.89
N PHE A 367 -17.76 -11.05 28.90
CA PHE A 367 -17.58 -10.02 27.90
C PHE A 367 -16.16 -9.42 27.92
N ILE A 368 -15.64 -9.00 29.08
CA ILE A 368 -14.31 -8.39 29.20
C ILE A 368 -13.22 -9.36 28.71
N THR A 369 -13.29 -10.62 29.13
CA THR A 369 -12.34 -11.66 28.71
C THR A 369 -12.42 -11.91 27.20
N LEU A 370 -13.63 -12.06 26.64
CA LEU A 370 -13.82 -12.24 25.20
C LEU A 370 -13.31 -11.04 24.39
N PHE A 371 -13.57 -9.82 24.86
CA PHE A 371 -13.13 -8.58 24.21
C PHE A 371 -11.60 -8.49 24.17
N ASN A 372 -10.93 -8.77 25.30
CA ASN A 372 -9.48 -8.77 25.37
C ASN A 372 -8.87 -9.85 24.48
N LEU A 373 -9.45 -11.06 24.46
CA LEU A 373 -9.03 -12.11 23.52
C LEU A 373 -9.24 -11.71 22.06
N ALA A 374 -10.35 -11.05 21.73
CA ALA A 374 -10.64 -10.59 20.37
C ALA A 374 -9.60 -9.55 19.91
N ILE A 375 -9.27 -8.55 20.74
CA ILE A 375 -8.24 -7.56 20.41
C ILE A 375 -6.87 -8.21 20.27
N LEU A 376 -6.48 -9.09 21.21
CA LEU A 376 -5.22 -9.81 21.13
C LEU A 376 -5.13 -10.63 19.84
N ASN A 377 -6.22 -11.28 19.43
CA ASN A 377 -6.28 -12.03 18.17
C ASN A 377 -6.14 -11.12 16.94
N ILE A 378 -6.76 -9.94 16.93
CA ILE A 378 -6.63 -8.95 15.85
C ILE A 378 -5.19 -8.43 15.75
N VAL A 379 -4.57 -8.08 16.88
CA VAL A 379 -3.17 -7.61 16.89
C VAL A 379 -2.23 -8.72 16.46
N THR A 380 -2.44 -9.93 16.96
CA THR A 380 -1.63 -11.11 16.59
C THR A 380 -1.77 -11.43 15.10
N SER A 381 -2.97 -11.35 14.51
CA SER A 381 -3.15 -11.61 13.08
C SER A 381 -2.42 -10.57 12.22
N VAL A 382 -2.52 -9.28 12.55
CA VAL A 382 -1.81 -8.22 11.84
C VAL A 382 -0.29 -8.39 11.96
N PHE A 383 0.20 -8.77 13.14
CA PHE A 383 1.62 -9.07 13.33
C PHE A 383 2.06 -10.29 12.53
N LEU A 384 1.25 -11.36 12.53
CA LEU A 384 1.51 -12.57 11.75
C LEU A 384 1.54 -12.27 10.26
N ASP A 385 0.65 -11.43 9.74
CA ASP A 385 0.69 -11.02 8.32
C ASP A 385 2.03 -10.36 7.96
N LYS A 386 2.60 -9.57 8.88
CA LYS A 386 3.94 -8.96 8.70
C LYS A 386 5.06 -9.99 8.79
N VAL A 387 4.99 -10.91 9.75
CA VAL A 387 5.97 -11.99 9.87
C VAL A 387 5.94 -12.88 8.64
N MET A 388 4.74 -13.22 8.13
CA MET A 388 4.57 -14.01 6.92
C MET A 388 5.12 -13.28 5.68
N MET A 389 4.93 -11.96 5.58
CA MET A 389 5.52 -11.17 4.51
C MET A 389 7.05 -11.15 4.58
N LEU A 390 7.64 -11.07 5.78
CA LEU A 390 9.10 -11.12 5.97
C LEU A 390 9.68 -12.52 5.83
N ALA A 391 8.89 -13.56 6.11
CA ALA A 391 9.27 -14.95 5.94
C ALA A 391 9.19 -15.42 4.49
N GLN A 392 8.54 -14.65 3.59
CA GLN A 392 8.61 -14.95 2.17
C GLN A 392 10.04 -14.69 1.67
N PRO A 393 10.64 -15.66 0.95
CA PRO A 393 11.98 -15.49 0.42
C PRO A 393 12.00 -14.26 -0.49
N SER A 394 13.01 -13.42 -0.29
CA SER A 394 13.18 -12.20 -1.10
C SER A 394 13.19 -12.56 -2.59
N THR A 395 12.78 -11.63 -3.46
CA THR A 395 12.76 -11.88 -4.92
C THR A 395 14.14 -12.36 -5.41
N ASP A 396 15.21 -11.88 -4.77
CA ASP A 396 16.58 -12.28 -5.06
C ASP A 396 16.86 -13.73 -4.62
N GLU A 397 16.36 -14.16 -3.46
CA GLU A 397 16.42 -15.56 -3.02
C GLU A 397 15.63 -16.49 -3.95
N LEU A 398 14.46 -16.07 -4.43
CA LEU A 398 13.68 -16.81 -5.42
C LEU A 398 14.42 -16.95 -6.76
N ILE A 399 15.07 -15.88 -7.23
CA ILE A 399 15.89 -15.90 -8.44
C ILE A 399 17.09 -16.84 -8.25
N GLN A 400 17.75 -16.79 -7.10
CA GLN A 400 18.87 -17.70 -6.78
C GLN A 400 18.42 -19.16 -6.72
N GLN A 401 17.28 -19.47 -6.11
CA GLN A 401 16.72 -20.82 -6.09
C GLN A 401 16.39 -21.31 -7.50
N LYS A 402 15.82 -20.47 -8.35
CA LYS A 402 15.51 -20.82 -9.74
C LYS A 402 16.77 -21.14 -10.54
N LYS A 403 17.80 -20.28 -10.45
CA LYS A 403 19.12 -20.53 -11.08
C LYS A 403 19.74 -21.85 -10.61
N LYS A 404 19.63 -22.17 -9.31
CA LYS A 404 20.15 -23.41 -8.75
C LYS A 404 19.45 -24.64 -9.33
N ARG A 405 18.11 -24.61 -9.46
CA ARG A 405 17.33 -25.69 -10.10
C ARG A 405 17.70 -25.87 -11.57
N GLU A 406 17.78 -24.80 -12.34
CA GLU A 406 18.18 -24.85 -13.76
C GLU A 406 19.59 -25.47 -13.92
N MET A 407 20.51 -25.16 -13.01
CA MET A 407 21.85 -25.75 -13.01
C MET A 407 21.85 -27.25 -12.65
N GLU A 408 20.98 -27.67 -11.73
CA GLU A 408 20.81 -29.08 -11.37
C GLU A 408 20.19 -29.88 -12.52
N GLU A 409 19.17 -29.34 -13.19
CA GLU A 409 18.55 -29.93 -14.38
C GLU A 409 19.55 -30.06 -15.54
N ALA A 410 20.35 -29.02 -15.79
CA ALA A 410 21.39 -29.07 -16.81
C ALA A 410 22.44 -30.16 -16.53
N LYS A 411 22.83 -30.34 -15.27
CA LYS A 411 23.74 -31.42 -14.84
C LYS A 411 23.11 -32.80 -15.04
N GLU A 412 21.83 -32.96 -14.78
CA GLU A 412 21.12 -34.22 -14.96
C GLU A 412 20.99 -34.59 -16.44
N ILE A 413 20.65 -33.62 -17.29
CA ILE A 413 20.63 -33.79 -18.75
C ILE A 413 22.02 -34.21 -19.27
N MET A 414 23.09 -33.57 -18.79
CA MET A 414 24.47 -33.96 -19.15
C MET A 414 24.80 -35.40 -18.73
N ARG A 415 24.37 -35.85 -17.55
CA ARG A 415 24.58 -37.25 -17.11
C ARG A 415 23.80 -38.23 -17.98
N HIS A 416 22.61 -37.87 -18.45
CA HIS A 416 21.85 -38.70 -19.38
C HIS A 416 22.56 -38.81 -20.73
N PHE A 417 23.07 -37.69 -21.27
CA PHE A 417 23.86 -37.72 -22.50
C PHE A 417 25.13 -38.56 -22.35
N SER A 418 25.85 -38.45 -21.23
CA SER A 418 27.07 -39.25 -21.02
C SER A 418 26.80 -40.75 -20.94
N ARG A 419 25.64 -41.17 -20.41
CA ARG A 419 25.22 -42.58 -20.36
C ARG A 419 24.76 -43.13 -21.71
N MET A 420 24.28 -42.28 -22.62
CA MET A 420 23.88 -42.70 -23.97
C MET A 420 25.06 -42.79 -24.93
N ASP A 421 26.17 -42.13 -24.61
CA ASP A 421 27.42 -42.15 -25.38
C ASP A 421 28.31 -43.37 -25.02
N GLU A 422 28.07 -44.03 -23.88
CA GLU A 422 28.65 -45.34 -23.49
C GLU A 422 27.84 -46.50 -24.08
#